data_AF-A0A7X0G0D9-F1
#
_entry.id   AF-A0A7X0G0D9-F1
#
_cell.length_a   1.000
_cell.length_b   1.000
_cell.length_c   1.000
_cell.angle_alpha   90.00
_cell.angle_beta   90.00
_cell.angle_gamma   90.00
#
_symmetry.space_group_name_H-M   'P 1'
#
loop_
_entity.id
_entity.type
_entity.pdbx_description
1 polymer ?
#
loop_
_entity_poly.entity_id
_entity_poly.type
_entity_poly.pdbx_seq_one_letter_code
_entity_poly.pdbx_strand_id
1 'polypeptide(L)'
;MKSSLTKPAARPASRLAARLAVAALLPGALLAAAAAPAMAAAAPNPPAPAAPANPPVDDTNPTDPDPANPNPANPPVEQSVARGTYIIRNSVTNGALIPFNGGPDSGNFVDTIRDWPSKPSMQHWKITKVTERQDTSRGVKRPAYKIENIGAPGQCLQPNVGVPRGDHADIIIQNCSASPTAGQQWFLVASEDTPDGYLIKPVGNAGRALVPAHLNSDNHRVRLLAVSDTSSYSWLLERQGT
;
A
#
# COMPACT_ATOMS: atom_id res chain seq x y z
N MET A 1 -59.23 -27.59 20.55
CA MET A 1 -59.46 -27.56 22.01
C MET A 1 -58.34 -28.35 22.70
N LYS A 2 -57.87 -27.89 23.88
CA LYS A 2 -56.60 -28.21 24.61
C LYS A 2 -55.42 -27.39 24.08
N SER A 3 -55.09 -26.19 24.57
CA SER A 3 -54.94 -25.63 25.93
C SER A 3 -53.75 -26.19 26.73
N SER A 4 -53.01 -25.24 27.31
CA SER A 4 -52.10 -25.36 28.48
C SER A 4 -50.63 -25.68 28.19
N LEU A 5 -49.60 -25.08 28.81
CA LEU A 5 -49.43 -24.03 29.83
C LEU A 5 -47.89 -23.81 29.96
N THR A 6 -47.45 -22.54 30.18
CA THR A 6 -46.37 -22.04 31.09
C THR A 6 -45.18 -22.93 31.54
N LYS A 7 -43.94 -22.47 31.79
CA LYS A 7 -43.41 -21.29 32.55
C LYS A 7 -41.84 -21.27 32.42
N PRO A 8 -41.13 -20.22 32.93
CA PRO A 8 -39.72 -19.87 32.65
C PRO A 8 -38.72 -20.28 33.76
N ALA A 9 -37.42 -20.14 33.49
CA ALA A 9 -36.29 -19.95 34.45
C ALA A 9 -34.97 -20.08 33.66
N ALA A 10 -33.81 -19.50 33.99
CA ALA A 10 -33.37 -18.57 35.01
C ALA A 10 -32.00 -18.00 34.56
N ARG A 11 -31.67 -16.77 34.98
CA ARG A 11 -30.30 -16.26 34.98
C ARG A 11 -29.48 -16.97 36.05
N PRO A 12 -28.16 -17.13 35.85
CA PRO A 12 -27.23 -17.02 36.96
C PRO A 12 -26.39 -15.73 36.85
N ALA A 13 -26.31 -15.08 38.00
CA ALA A 13 -25.42 -13.99 38.31
C ALA A 13 -24.00 -14.51 38.63
N SER A 14 -23.07 -13.56 38.66
CA SER A 14 -21.86 -13.56 39.48
C SER A 14 -20.67 -14.41 39.00
N ARG A 15 -19.55 -13.71 38.76
CA ARG A 15 -18.39 -13.80 39.64
C ARG A 15 -17.44 -12.62 39.44
N LEU A 16 -17.39 -11.78 40.48
CA LEU A 16 -16.22 -11.04 40.93
C LEU A 16 -14.98 -11.95 40.90
N ALA A 17 -13.88 -11.47 40.32
CA ALA A 17 -12.55 -11.87 40.70
C ALA A 17 -11.60 -10.68 40.53
N ALA A 18 -11.54 -9.85 41.58
CA ALA A 18 -10.40 -8.99 41.85
C ALA A 18 -9.21 -9.87 42.22
N ARG A 19 -8.06 -9.77 41.52
CA ARG A 19 -6.77 -10.20 42.07
C ARG A 19 -5.61 -9.34 41.55
N LEU A 20 -5.04 -8.64 42.54
CA LEU A 20 -3.63 -8.35 42.81
C LEU A 20 -2.80 -7.57 41.78
N ALA A 21 -2.45 -6.37 42.24
CA ALA A 21 -1.22 -5.67 41.92
C ALA A 21 0.03 -6.52 42.23
N VAL A 22 1.04 -6.43 41.36
CA VAL A 22 2.44 -6.55 41.75
C VAL A 22 3.17 -5.35 41.17
N ALA A 23 3.40 -4.36 42.03
CA ALA A 23 4.39 -3.33 41.81
C ALA A 23 5.78 -3.96 42.05
N ALA A 24 6.60 -4.03 41.01
CA ALA A 24 8.02 -4.32 41.14
C ALA A 24 8.79 -3.01 40.94
N LEU A 25 9.03 -2.32 42.05
CA LEU A 25 10.08 -1.33 42.20
C LEU A 25 11.43 -2.05 42.22
N LEU A 26 12.32 -1.74 41.29
CA LEU A 26 13.75 -2.07 41.37
C LEU A 26 14.54 -0.76 41.32
N PRO A 27 15.01 -0.24 42.47
CA PRO A 27 16.11 0.71 42.54
C PRO A 27 17.38 -0.03 43.00
N GLY A 28 18.36 -0.11 42.11
CA GLY A 28 19.71 -0.62 42.37
C GLY A 28 20.55 -0.31 41.14
N ALA A 29 21.15 0.87 40.99
CA ALA A 29 22.23 1.47 41.79
C ALA A 29 23.60 0.77 41.58
N LEU A 30 24.54 1.62 41.15
CA LEU A 30 25.99 1.55 41.24
C LEU A 30 26.83 0.93 40.09
N LEU A 31 27.51 1.88 39.43
CA LEU A 31 28.95 1.96 39.12
C LEU A 31 29.63 0.82 38.36
N ALA A 32 30.19 1.15 37.20
CA ALA A 32 31.64 1.08 37.01
C ALA A 32 32.08 1.99 35.85
N ALA A 33 32.96 2.94 36.18
CA ALA A 33 33.77 3.69 35.23
C ALA A 33 34.92 2.81 34.72
N ALA A 34 35.21 2.88 33.42
CA ALA A 34 36.55 2.62 32.85
C ALA A 34 36.54 3.21 31.43
N ALA A 35 37.19 4.36 31.25
CA ALA A 35 38.53 4.46 30.67
C ALA A 35 38.51 4.42 29.13
N ALA A 36 38.55 5.62 28.54
CA ALA A 36 39.02 5.80 27.18
C ALA A 36 40.51 5.43 27.10
N PRO A 37 40.93 4.82 25.99
CA PRO A 37 42.07 5.43 25.31
C PRO A 37 41.91 5.47 23.79
N ALA A 38 42.60 6.49 23.26
CA ALA A 38 43.28 6.51 21.97
C ALA A 38 42.44 6.53 20.69
N MET A 39 42.36 7.75 20.14
CA MET A 39 42.52 8.07 18.73
C MET A 39 43.12 6.94 17.87
N ALA A 40 42.34 6.49 16.88
CA ALA A 40 42.89 6.12 15.59
C ALA A 40 42.34 7.13 14.57
N ALA A 41 43.14 8.16 14.31
CA ALA A 41 42.96 9.01 13.15
C ALA A 41 43.24 8.15 11.91
N ALA A 42 42.19 7.64 11.27
CA ALA A 42 42.28 7.12 9.91
C ALA A 42 42.39 8.33 8.98
N ALA A 43 43.55 8.44 8.33
CA ALA A 43 43.90 9.49 7.39
C ALA A 43 42.82 9.64 6.27
N PRO A 44 42.57 10.87 5.79
CA PRO A 44 41.76 11.07 4.59
C PRO A 44 42.43 10.38 3.40
N ASN A 45 41.63 9.61 2.64
CA ASN A 45 42.06 9.04 1.37
C ASN A 45 42.67 10.13 0.47
N PRO A 46 43.81 9.87 -0.19
CA PRO A 46 44.35 10.79 -1.17
C PRO A 46 43.34 10.95 -2.34
N PRO A 47 43.17 12.16 -2.88
CA PRO A 47 42.33 12.38 -4.04
C PRO A 47 42.86 11.57 -5.23
N ALA A 48 41.94 10.93 -5.95
CA ALA A 48 42.25 10.21 -7.18
C ALA A 48 42.89 11.16 -8.22
N PRO A 49 43.86 10.68 -9.02
CA PRO A 49 44.50 11.50 -10.04
C PRO A 49 43.50 11.98 -11.08
N ALA A 50 43.61 13.26 -11.43
CA ALA A 50 42.79 13.94 -12.43
C ALA A 50 42.87 13.23 -13.78
N ALA A 51 41.70 12.86 -14.32
CA ALA A 51 41.59 12.42 -15.69
C ALA A 51 41.89 13.59 -16.65
N PRO A 52 42.54 13.33 -17.80
CA PRO A 52 42.93 14.37 -18.75
C PRO A 52 41.73 15.11 -19.35
N ALA A 53 41.92 16.41 -19.53
CA ALA A 53 40.96 17.36 -20.07
C ALA A 53 40.49 16.97 -21.48
N ASN A 54 39.17 16.90 -21.67
CA ASN A 54 38.56 16.91 -23.00
C ASN A 54 38.33 18.37 -23.48
N PRO A 55 38.56 18.68 -24.76
CA PRO A 55 38.41 20.01 -25.35
C PRO A 55 36.94 20.51 -25.37
N PRO A 56 36.72 21.83 -25.57
CA PRO A 56 35.42 22.47 -25.38
C PRO A 56 34.42 21.98 -26.42
N VAL A 57 33.26 21.49 -25.96
CA VAL A 57 32.12 21.23 -26.84
C VAL A 57 31.18 22.42 -26.73
N ASP A 58 30.84 22.90 -27.92
CA ASP A 58 30.16 24.12 -28.30
C ASP A 58 28.85 24.36 -27.56
N ASP A 59 28.67 25.61 -27.12
CA ASP A 59 27.52 26.15 -26.42
C ASP A 59 26.48 26.55 -27.48
N THR A 60 25.53 25.66 -27.74
CA THR A 60 24.30 26.00 -28.50
C THR A 60 23.07 25.55 -27.70
N ASN A 61 22.72 26.35 -26.70
CA ASN A 61 21.35 26.49 -26.22
C ASN A 61 20.71 27.66 -27.02
N PRO A 62 19.38 27.76 -27.28
CA PRO A 62 18.27 26.92 -26.82
C PRO A 62 17.30 26.49 -27.94
N THR A 63 16.65 25.33 -27.77
CA THR A 63 15.39 25.07 -28.48
C THR A 63 14.31 24.86 -27.44
N ASP A 64 13.41 25.84 -27.35
CA ASP A 64 12.11 25.71 -26.70
C ASP A 64 11.48 24.35 -27.01
N PRO A 65 10.87 23.65 -26.03
CA PRO A 65 10.06 22.49 -26.35
C PRO A 65 8.85 22.97 -27.17
N ASP A 66 8.82 22.53 -28.42
CA ASP A 66 7.69 22.61 -29.34
C ASP A 66 6.37 22.22 -28.62
N PRO A 67 5.35 23.08 -28.60
CA PRO A 67 4.05 22.76 -27.99
C PRO A 67 3.22 21.73 -28.79
N ALA A 68 3.77 21.13 -29.86
CA ALA A 68 3.00 20.28 -30.78
C ALA A 68 3.34 18.77 -30.75
N ASN A 69 4.12 18.26 -29.80
CA ASN A 69 4.23 16.81 -29.62
C ASN A 69 3.34 16.34 -28.45
N PRO A 70 2.08 15.92 -28.68
CA PRO A 70 1.35 15.20 -27.67
C PRO A 70 2.12 13.90 -27.44
N ASN A 71 2.82 13.83 -26.31
CA ASN A 71 3.38 12.60 -25.76
C ASN A 71 2.45 11.45 -26.15
N PRO A 72 2.88 10.42 -26.92
CA PRO A 72 1.99 9.41 -27.46
C PRO A 72 1.12 8.91 -26.34
N ALA A 73 -0.16 9.29 -26.42
CA ALA A 73 -1.09 9.09 -25.34
C ALA A 73 -1.11 7.59 -25.08
N ASN A 74 -0.55 7.17 -23.93
CA ASN A 74 -0.84 5.87 -23.35
C ASN A 74 -2.34 5.67 -23.54
N PRO A 75 -2.77 4.55 -24.17
CA PRO A 75 -4.15 4.36 -24.55
C PRO A 75 -5.04 4.67 -23.34
N PRO A 76 -6.17 5.38 -23.52
CA PRO A 76 -6.97 5.83 -22.39
C PRO A 76 -7.24 4.62 -21.49
N VAL A 77 -6.77 4.73 -20.23
CA VAL A 77 -6.81 3.70 -19.17
C VAL A 77 -8.17 3.00 -19.06
N GLU A 78 -9.23 3.65 -19.53
CA GLU A 78 -10.58 3.11 -19.63
C GLU A 78 -10.72 1.87 -20.52
N GLN A 79 -9.88 1.67 -21.53
CA GLN A 79 -9.94 0.45 -22.37
C GLN A 79 -9.13 -0.72 -21.79
N SER A 80 -8.08 -0.44 -21.01
CA SER A 80 -7.16 -1.49 -20.54
C SER A 80 -7.65 -2.20 -19.27
N VAL A 81 -8.37 -1.51 -18.38
CA VAL A 81 -8.94 -2.11 -17.16
C VAL A 81 -10.40 -2.53 -17.40
N ALA A 82 -10.56 -3.60 -18.19
CA ALA A 82 -11.85 -4.26 -18.33
C ALA A 82 -12.37 -4.79 -16.97
N ARG A 83 -13.67 -5.10 -16.87
CA ARG A 83 -14.16 -5.86 -15.71
C ARG A 83 -13.49 -7.24 -15.69
N GLY A 84 -13.00 -7.65 -14.53
CA GLY A 84 -12.35 -8.94 -14.38
C GLY A 84 -11.77 -9.17 -12.99
N THR A 85 -11.11 -10.32 -12.88
CA THR A 85 -10.30 -10.70 -11.73
C THR A 85 -8.83 -10.53 -12.10
N TYR A 86 -8.05 -9.97 -11.19
CA TYR A 86 -6.66 -9.58 -11.42
C TYR A 86 -5.79 -10.04 -10.25
N ILE A 87 -4.54 -10.39 -10.56
CA ILE A 87 -3.46 -10.32 -9.58
C ILE A 87 -2.81 -8.94 -9.74
N ILE A 88 -2.65 -8.22 -8.63
CA ILE A 88 -2.04 -6.88 -8.62
C ILE A 88 -0.62 -7.02 -8.11
N ARG A 89 0.37 -6.93 -9.00
CA ARG A 89 1.77 -7.26 -8.69
C ARG A 89 2.66 -6.04 -8.80
N ASN A 90 3.52 -5.79 -7.82
CA ASN A 90 4.50 -4.72 -7.93
C ASN A 90 5.54 -5.04 -9.01
N SER A 91 5.85 -4.08 -9.88
CA SER A 91 6.76 -4.29 -11.01
C SER A 91 8.22 -4.53 -10.59
N VAL A 92 8.62 -4.06 -9.40
CA VAL A 92 10.01 -4.17 -8.91
C VAL A 92 10.17 -5.42 -8.05
N THR A 93 9.31 -5.63 -7.05
CA THR A 93 9.47 -6.75 -6.10
C THR A 93 8.91 -8.06 -6.62
N ASN A 94 8.04 -8.00 -7.64
CA ASN A 94 7.22 -9.10 -8.12
C ASN A 94 6.23 -9.63 -7.05
N GLY A 95 6.03 -8.89 -5.95
CA GLY A 95 5.10 -9.24 -4.88
C GLY A 95 3.66 -8.88 -5.24
N ALA A 96 2.72 -9.81 -5.05
CA ALA A 96 1.28 -9.60 -5.28
C ALA A 96 0.57 -9.09 -4.03
N LEU A 97 -0.36 -8.14 -4.19
CA LEU A 97 -1.20 -7.65 -3.10
C LEU A 97 -2.02 -8.77 -2.48
N ILE A 98 -2.02 -8.86 -1.15
CA ILE A 98 -2.75 -9.86 -0.40
C ILE A 98 -3.21 -9.32 0.96
N PRO A 99 -4.47 -9.56 1.39
CA PRO A 99 -4.85 -9.30 2.76
C PRO A 99 -4.13 -10.26 3.72
N PHE A 100 -3.44 -9.69 4.70
CA PHE A 100 -2.79 -10.41 5.79
C PHE A 100 -3.86 -10.89 6.79
N ASN A 101 -3.95 -12.22 6.98
CA ASN A 101 -4.85 -12.89 7.93
C ASN A 101 -6.33 -12.49 7.81
N GLY A 102 -6.99 -12.89 6.73
CA GLY A 102 -8.42 -12.64 6.49
C GLY A 102 -9.36 -13.33 7.49
N GLY A 103 -9.95 -12.55 8.39
CA GLY A 103 -11.24 -12.82 9.06
C GLY A 103 -12.16 -11.59 8.93
N PRO A 104 -13.50 -11.76 8.94
CA PRO A 104 -14.46 -10.65 8.77
C PRO A 104 -14.43 -9.61 9.90
N ASP A 105 -13.81 -9.93 11.04
CA ASP A 105 -13.85 -9.12 12.27
C ASP A 105 -12.55 -8.38 12.59
N SER A 106 -11.48 -8.58 11.79
CA SER A 106 -10.22 -7.85 11.95
C SER A 106 -9.99 -6.92 10.76
N GLY A 107 -9.64 -5.65 11.03
CA GLY A 107 -9.15 -4.71 10.02
C GLY A 107 -7.84 -5.24 9.43
N ASN A 108 -7.97 -6.12 8.45
CA ASN A 108 -6.86 -6.90 7.91
C ASN A 108 -5.96 -5.98 7.11
N PHE A 109 -4.68 -5.99 7.45
CA PHE A 109 -3.66 -5.25 6.72
C PHE A 109 -3.45 -5.85 5.34
N VAL A 110 -2.85 -5.08 4.44
CA VAL A 110 -2.48 -5.58 3.11
C VAL A 110 -0.96 -5.59 2.97
N ASP A 111 -0.46 -6.75 2.57
CA ASP A 111 0.94 -7.01 2.31
C ASP A 111 1.12 -7.33 0.82
N THR A 112 2.38 -7.43 0.40
CA THR A 112 2.79 -8.10 -0.83
C THR A 112 3.33 -9.47 -0.48
N ILE A 113 3.05 -10.48 -1.30
CA ILE A 113 3.69 -11.81 -1.27
C ILE A 113 3.86 -12.27 -2.73
N ARG A 114 5.05 -12.76 -3.11
CA ARG A 114 5.31 -13.21 -4.49
C ARG A 114 4.43 -14.39 -4.88
N ASP A 115 4.46 -15.45 -4.06
CA ASP A 115 3.74 -16.70 -4.29
C ASP A 115 3.02 -17.16 -3.02
N TRP A 116 1.70 -17.39 -3.10
CA TRP A 116 0.94 -17.96 -1.99
C TRP A 116 0.15 -19.21 -2.44
N PRO A 117 0.83 -20.34 -2.64
CA PRO A 117 0.23 -21.54 -3.25
C PRO A 117 -0.90 -22.15 -2.40
N SER A 118 -0.89 -21.96 -1.08
CA SER A 118 -1.93 -22.50 -0.19
C SER A 118 -3.24 -21.72 -0.20
N LYS A 119 -3.27 -20.47 -0.70
CA LYS A 119 -4.46 -19.60 -0.75
C LYS A 119 -4.45 -18.68 -1.98
N PRO A 120 -4.47 -19.22 -3.21
CA PRO A 120 -4.34 -18.40 -4.43
C PRO A 120 -5.44 -17.35 -4.58
N SER A 121 -6.67 -17.64 -4.12
CA SER A 121 -7.78 -16.68 -4.17
C SER A 121 -7.55 -15.40 -3.37
N MET A 122 -6.65 -15.42 -2.36
CA MET A 122 -6.31 -14.23 -1.58
C MET A 122 -5.47 -13.22 -2.40
N GLN A 123 -4.78 -13.66 -3.46
CA GLN A 123 -4.04 -12.78 -4.37
C GLN A 123 -4.93 -12.22 -5.49
N HIS A 124 -6.20 -12.66 -5.56
CA HIS A 124 -7.12 -12.30 -6.63
C HIS A 124 -8.02 -11.14 -6.20
N TRP A 125 -8.11 -10.13 -7.06
CA TRP A 125 -8.85 -8.91 -6.83
C TRP A 125 -9.80 -8.61 -7.99
N LYS A 126 -11.04 -8.29 -7.66
CA LYS A 126 -12.03 -7.77 -8.60
C LYS A 126 -11.93 -6.26 -8.66
N ILE A 127 -11.66 -5.72 -9.85
CA ILE A 127 -11.60 -4.28 -10.08
C ILE A 127 -12.87 -3.86 -10.83
N THR A 128 -13.62 -2.90 -10.27
CA THR A 128 -14.90 -2.45 -10.83
C THR A 128 -14.94 -0.93 -10.91
N LYS A 129 -15.16 -0.36 -12.11
CA LYS A 129 -15.42 1.09 -12.28
C LYS A 129 -16.70 1.45 -11.52
N VAL A 130 -16.60 2.46 -10.65
CA VAL A 130 -17.71 2.97 -9.83
C VAL A 130 -18.33 4.19 -10.49
N THR A 131 -17.49 5.19 -10.78
CA THR A 131 -17.92 6.49 -11.31
C THR A 131 -16.71 7.22 -11.91
N GLU A 132 -16.90 8.44 -12.38
CA GLU A 132 -15.83 9.37 -12.72
C GLU A 132 -15.67 10.41 -11.61
N ARG A 133 -14.42 10.71 -11.26
CA ARG A 133 -14.06 11.69 -10.22
C ARG A 133 -13.01 12.65 -10.76
N GLN A 134 -13.03 13.87 -10.25
CA GLN A 134 -11.96 14.83 -10.49
C GLN A 134 -10.71 14.38 -9.72
N ASP A 135 -9.61 14.11 -10.41
CA ASP A 135 -8.30 13.94 -9.81
C ASP A 135 -7.75 15.32 -9.44
N THR A 136 -7.83 15.65 -8.16
CA THR A 136 -7.43 16.97 -7.64
C THR A 136 -5.94 17.26 -7.80
N SER A 137 -5.10 16.24 -8.03
CA SER A 137 -3.66 16.45 -8.24
C SER A 137 -3.32 17.01 -9.62
N ARG A 138 -4.14 16.72 -10.65
CA ARG A 138 -3.90 17.16 -12.03
C ARG A 138 -5.07 17.93 -12.66
N GLY A 139 -6.20 18.08 -11.96
CA GLY A 139 -7.37 18.78 -12.50
C GLY A 139 -8.07 18.04 -13.65
N VAL A 140 -7.91 16.72 -13.75
CA VAL A 140 -8.46 15.89 -14.83
C VAL A 140 -9.51 14.93 -14.28
N LYS A 141 -10.63 14.73 -14.99
CA LYS A 141 -11.59 13.68 -14.65
C LYS A 141 -11.03 12.29 -14.99
N ARG A 142 -11.13 11.36 -14.06
CA ARG A 142 -10.64 9.98 -14.22
C ARG A 142 -11.67 8.98 -13.69
N PRO A 143 -11.72 7.75 -14.26
CA PRO A 143 -12.49 6.67 -13.68
C PRO A 143 -11.98 6.34 -12.28
N ALA A 144 -12.90 6.20 -11.33
CA ALA A 144 -12.65 5.73 -9.99
C ALA A 144 -13.12 4.28 -9.86
N TYR A 145 -12.30 3.45 -9.22
CA TYR A 145 -12.51 2.01 -9.12
C TYR A 145 -12.67 1.56 -7.67
N LYS A 146 -13.45 0.51 -7.49
CA LYS A 146 -13.49 -0.30 -6.27
C LYS A 146 -12.64 -1.54 -6.51
N ILE A 147 -11.81 -1.90 -5.53
CA ILE A 147 -10.91 -3.07 -5.58
C ILE A 147 -11.33 -4.02 -4.45
N GLU A 148 -11.92 -5.15 -4.80
CA GLU A 148 -12.51 -6.13 -3.87
C GLU A 148 -11.71 -7.43 -3.88
N ASN A 149 -11.40 -8.00 -2.71
CA ASN A 149 -10.65 -9.26 -2.66
C ASN A 149 -11.59 -10.46 -2.88
N ILE A 150 -11.18 -11.41 -3.73
CA ILE A 150 -11.97 -12.61 -4.01
C ILE A 150 -11.88 -13.62 -2.86
N GLY A 151 -10.72 -13.75 -2.23
CA GLY A 151 -10.50 -14.62 -1.06
C GLY A 151 -11.18 -14.14 0.22
N ALA A 152 -11.59 -12.86 0.27
CA ALA A 152 -12.36 -12.25 1.35
C ALA A 152 -13.60 -11.52 0.78
N PRO A 153 -14.68 -12.27 0.43
CA PRO A 153 -15.84 -11.71 -0.25
C PRO A 153 -16.46 -10.53 0.49
N GLY A 154 -16.81 -9.48 -0.26
CA GLY A 154 -17.38 -8.26 0.33
C GLY A 154 -16.38 -7.41 1.09
N GLN A 155 -15.06 -7.70 1.03
CA GLN A 155 -14.01 -6.86 1.58
C GLN A 155 -13.29 -6.07 0.47
N CYS A 156 -13.16 -4.77 0.65
CA CYS A 156 -12.60 -3.82 -0.28
C CYS A 156 -11.33 -3.17 0.26
N LEU A 157 -10.38 -2.92 -0.63
CA LEU A 157 -9.15 -2.19 -0.36
C LEU A 157 -9.46 -0.75 0.06
N GLN A 158 -8.84 -0.30 1.15
CA GLN A 158 -9.07 1.02 1.72
C GLN A 158 -7.80 1.56 2.42
N PRO A 159 -7.51 2.87 2.35
CA PRO A 159 -6.52 3.48 3.21
C PRO A 159 -6.94 3.38 4.68
N ASN A 160 -6.01 3.01 5.54
CA ASN A 160 -6.17 2.99 6.97
C ASN A 160 -6.17 4.43 7.52
N VAL A 161 -7.33 5.08 7.46
CA VAL A 161 -7.55 6.43 8.01
C VAL A 161 -7.96 6.34 9.47
N GLY A 162 -7.15 6.91 10.38
CA GLY A 162 -7.50 7.02 11.80
C GLY A 162 -6.58 6.30 12.78
N VAL A 163 -5.62 5.51 12.30
CA VAL A 163 -4.57 4.94 13.16
C VAL A 163 -3.30 5.81 13.06
N PRO A 164 -2.72 6.26 14.19
CA PRO A 164 -1.46 6.99 14.18
C PRO A 164 -0.38 6.26 13.37
N ARG A 165 0.36 7.03 12.56
CA ARG A 165 1.42 6.52 11.67
C ARG A 165 2.58 5.98 12.52
N GLY A 166 2.53 4.70 12.85
CA GLY A 166 3.62 3.92 13.47
C GLY A 166 3.85 2.65 12.67
N ASP A 167 4.08 1.53 13.36
CA ASP A 167 4.19 0.18 12.75
C ASP A 167 2.83 -0.38 12.32
N HIS A 168 1.91 0.44 11.82
CA HIS A 168 0.62 -0.01 11.31
C HIS A 168 0.62 0.08 9.79
N ALA A 169 -0.03 -0.87 9.10
CA ALA A 169 -0.11 -0.78 7.65
C ALA A 169 -0.99 0.41 7.26
N ASP A 170 -0.57 1.15 6.23
CA ASP A 170 -1.32 2.27 5.68
C ASP A 170 -2.58 1.80 4.93
N ILE A 171 -2.65 0.50 4.62
CA ILE A 171 -3.69 -0.11 3.80
C ILE A 171 -4.31 -1.29 4.54
N ILE A 172 -5.63 -1.34 4.48
CA ILE A 172 -6.47 -2.40 5.04
C ILE A 172 -7.49 -2.88 4.01
N ILE A 173 -8.16 -3.98 4.33
CA ILE A 173 -9.45 -4.33 3.73
C ILE A 173 -10.58 -4.14 4.75
N GLN A 174 -11.74 -3.67 4.29
CA GLN A 174 -12.95 -3.50 5.09
C GLN A 174 -14.20 -3.83 4.26
N ASN A 175 -15.34 -4.01 4.91
CA ASN A 175 -16.63 -4.21 4.24
C ASN A 175 -16.83 -3.20 3.11
N CYS A 176 -17.05 -3.71 1.90
CA CYS A 176 -17.37 -2.92 0.73
C CYS A 176 -18.68 -2.17 0.97
N SER A 177 -18.65 -0.84 0.89
CA SER A 177 -19.87 -0.06 0.88
C SER A 177 -20.64 -0.27 -0.42
N ALA A 178 -21.97 -0.38 -0.32
CA ALA A 178 -22.86 -0.39 -1.48
C ALA A 178 -22.75 0.93 -2.29
N SER A 179 -22.37 2.02 -1.62
CA SER A 179 -22.04 3.32 -2.24
C SER A 179 -20.64 3.72 -1.76
N PRO A 180 -19.57 3.27 -2.46
CA PRO A 180 -18.20 3.50 -2.03
C PRO A 180 -17.92 4.99 -1.82
N THR A 181 -17.44 5.37 -0.64
CA THR A 181 -16.97 6.74 -0.37
C THR A 181 -15.61 6.95 -1.03
N ALA A 182 -15.08 8.18 -1.03
CA ALA A 182 -13.73 8.46 -1.54
C ALA A 182 -12.61 7.63 -0.85
N GLY A 183 -12.87 7.09 0.36
CA GLY A 183 -11.96 6.20 1.07
C GLY A 183 -11.91 4.76 0.52
N GLN A 184 -12.91 4.32 -0.25
CA GLN A 184 -12.94 2.99 -0.87
C GLN A 184 -12.80 3.05 -2.40
N GLN A 185 -12.47 4.23 -2.92
CA GLN A 185 -12.31 4.47 -4.35
C GLN A 185 -10.83 4.76 -4.66
N TRP A 186 -10.38 4.22 -5.79
CA TRP A 186 -9.00 4.28 -6.24
C TRP A 186 -8.93 4.76 -7.69
N PHE A 187 -7.99 5.63 -8.00
CA PHE A 187 -7.55 5.90 -9.36
C PHE A 187 -6.48 4.89 -9.74
N LEU A 188 -6.58 4.37 -10.97
CA LEU A 188 -5.53 3.62 -11.64
C LEU A 188 -4.95 4.57 -12.69
N VAL A 189 -3.70 5.00 -12.52
CA VAL A 189 -3.04 5.97 -13.41
C VAL A 189 -1.87 5.25 -14.06
N ALA A 190 -1.76 5.29 -15.39
CA ALA A 190 -0.63 4.68 -16.07
C ALA A 190 0.70 5.21 -15.50
N SER A 191 1.63 4.29 -15.24
CA SER A 191 2.99 4.62 -14.82
C SER A 191 3.76 5.20 -16.01
N GLU A 192 4.56 6.23 -15.75
CA GLU A 192 5.46 6.80 -16.75
C GLU A 192 6.76 5.96 -16.87
N ASP A 193 7.14 5.25 -15.80
CA ASP A 193 8.40 4.49 -15.71
C ASP A 193 8.26 3.00 -16.07
N THR A 194 7.04 2.50 -16.21
CA THR A 194 6.81 1.06 -16.42
C THR A 194 5.71 0.87 -17.46
N PRO A 195 6.05 0.35 -18.65
CA PRO A 195 5.07 -0.04 -19.65
C PRO A 195 4.01 -0.96 -19.02
N ASP A 196 2.74 -0.72 -19.31
CA ASP A 196 1.58 -1.45 -18.78
C ASP A 196 1.42 -1.44 -17.24
N GLY A 197 2.23 -0.65 -16.54
CA GLY A 197 2.16 -0.46 -15.11
C GLY A 197 1.20 0.65 -14.70
N TYR A 198 0.70 0.56 -13.48
CA TYR A 198 -0.23 1.54 -12.91
C TYR A 198 0.22 2.00 -11.53
N LEU A 199 0.11 3.31 -11.29
CA LEU A 199 0.03 3.88 -9.96
C LEU A 199 -1.38 3.67 -9.43
N ILE A 200 -1.49 3.13 -8.21
CA ILE A 200 -2.77 2.94 -7.52
C ILE A 200 -2.90 4.03 -6.46
N LYS A 201 -3.79 4.99 -6.68
CA LYS A 201 -3.89 6.23 -5.89
C LYS A 201 -5.27 6.33 -5.23
N PRO A 202 -5.40 6.64 -3.93
CA PRO A 202 -6.71 6.80 -3.31
C PRO A 202 -7.37 8.10 -3.79
N VAL A 203 -8.68 8.05 -4.10
CA VAL A 203 -9.41 9.23 -4.59
C VAL A 203 -9.41 10.35 -3.55
N GLY A 204 -9.54 10.03 -2.26
CA GLY A 204 -9.50 11.02 -1.18
C GLY A 204 -8.13 11.65 -0.93
N ASN A 205 -7.05 11.14 -1.54
CA ASN A 205 -5.70 11.68 -1.39
C ASN A 205 -4.84 11.33 -2.62
N ALA A 206 -5.14 11.97 -3.74
CA ALA A 206 -4.46 11.73 -5.01
C ALA A 206 -2.98 12.20 -5.02
N GLY A 207 -2.46 12.79 -3.94
CA GLY A 207 -1.02 13.08 -3.79
C GLY A 207 -0.20 11.86 -3.36
N ARG A 208 -0.84 10.73 -3.05
CA ARG A 208 -0.18 9.50 -2.59
C ARG A 208 -0.49 8.32 -3.50
N ALA A 209 0.38 7.31 -3.49
CA ALA A 209 0.20 6.05 -4.21
C ALA A 209 0.65 4.86 -3.36
N LEU A 210 0.11 3.68 -3.71
CA LEU A 210 0.55 2.40 -3.14
C LEU A 210 1.99 2.09 -3.51
N VAL A 211 2.77 1.65 -2.53
CA VAL A 211 4.15 1.22 -2.70
C VAL A 211 4.49 0.13 -1.68
N PRO A 212 5.30 -0.88 -2.02
CA PRO A 212 5.83 -1.81 -1.03
C PRO A 212 6.64 -1.07 0.04
N ALA A 213 6.55 -1.48 1.31
CA ALA A 213 7.31 -0.88 2.39
C ALA A 213 8.83 -1.04 2.21
N HIS A 214 9.24 -2.13 1.56
CA HIS A 214 10.63 -2.41 1.21
C HIS A 214 10.70 -2.96 -0.20
N LEU A 215 11.66 -2.46 -0.99
CA LEU A 215 11.83 -2.84 -2.39
C LEU A 215 12.72 -4.08 -2.59
N ASN A 216 13.37 -4.53 -1.53
CA ASN A 216 14.36 -5.60 -1.59
C ASN A 216 13.80 -6.95 -1.09
N SER A 217 12.50 -7.03 -0.80
CA SER A 217 11.84 -8.28 -0.46
C SER A 217 10.38 -8.25 -0.88
N ASP A 218 9.84 -9.43 -1.10
CA ASP A 218 8.52 -9.68 -1.65
C ASP A 218 7.43 -9.85 -0.59
N ASN A 219 7.81 -10.04 0.68
CA ASN A 219 6.91 -10.33 1.80
C ASN A 219 6.83 -9.14 2.78
N HIS A 220 6.29 -8.01 2.31
CA HIS A 220 6.27 -6.77 3.09
C HIS A 220 4.93 -6.06 3.02
N ARG A 221 4.73 -5.20 4.01
CA ARG A 221 3.55 -4.33 4.08
C ARG A 221 3.46 -3.41 2.90
N VAL A 222 2.24 -3.00 2.59
CA VAL A 222 1.98 -1.95 1.60
C VAL A 222 1.81 -0.62 2.32
N ARG A 223 2.41 0.42 1.77
CA ARG A 223 2.36 1.79 2.28
C ARG A 223 1.66 2.71 1.29
N LEU A 224 1.21 3.85 1.79
CA LEU A 224 0.85 5.00 0.97
C LEU A 224 1.94 6.04 1.13
N LEU A 225 2.70 6.35 0.10
CA LEU A 225 3.69 7.43 0.17
C LEU A 225 3.32 8.54 -0.81
N ALA A 226 3.89 9.74 -0.60
CA ALA A 226 3.78 10.79 -1.61
C ALA A 226 4.33 10.25 -2.93
N VAL A 227 3.61 10.48 -4.04
CA VAL A 227 4.04 9.95 -5.34
C VAL A 227 5.43 10.51 -5.67
N SER A 228 6.34 9.62 -6.04
CA SER A 228 7.58 9.97 -6.73
C SER A 228 7.65 9.20 -8.04
N ASP A 229 8.31 9.78 -9.04
CA ASP A 229 8.48 9.20 -10.37
C ASP A 229 9.57 8.12 -10.30
N THR A 230 9.20 6.98 -9.72
CA THR A 230 10.04 5.79 -9.65
C THR A 230 9.21 4.55 -9.90
N SER A 231 9.79 3.57 -10.59
CA SER A 231 9.16 2.28 -10.92
C SER A 231 8.65 1.50 -9.70
N SER A 232 9.15 1.78 -8.49
CA SER A 232 8.70 1.15 -7.24
C SER A 232 7.22 1.35 -6.92
N TYR A 233 6.59 2.40 -7.44
CA TYR A 233 5.15 2.68 -7.27
C TYR A 233 4.28 2.00 -8.31
N SER A 234 4.88 1.33 -9.29
CA SER A 234 4.17 0.73 -10.40
C SER A 234 3.68 -0.67 -10.08
N TRP A 235 2.43 -0.93 -10.45
CA TRP A 235 1.74 -2.20 -10.26
C TRP A 235 1.22 -2.72 -11.60
N LEU A 236 1.56 -3.96 -11.91
CA LEU A 236 1.05 -4.72 -13.05
C LEU A 236 -0.29 -5.36 -12.68
N LEU A 237 -1.24 -5.32 -13.62
CA LEU A 237 -2.57 -5.92 -13.46
C LEU A 237 -2.65 -7.20 -14.32
N GLU A 238 -2.35 -8.34 -13.72
CA GLU A 238 -2.35 -9.64 -14.38
C GLU A 238 -3.77 -10.21 -14.41
N ARG A 239 -4.44 -10.10 -15.56
CA ARG A 239 -5.81 -10.62 -15.72
C ARG A 239 -5.81 -12.14 -15.56
N GLN A 240 -6.63 -12.63 -14.64
CA GLN A 240 -6.88 -14.06 -14.49
C GLN A 240 -7.98 -14.47 -15.47
N GLY A 241 -7.80 -15.63 -16.12
CA GLY A 241 -8.77 -16.18 -17.07
C GLY A 241 -10.18 -16.20 -16.49
N THR A 242 -11.16 -15.90 -17.34
CA THR A 242 -12.60 -15.89 -16.99
C THR A 242 -13.13 -17.27 -16.71
#